data_AF-A0A928XH97-F1
#
_entry.id   AF-A0A928XH97-F1
#
_cell.length_a   1.000
_cell.length_b   1.000
_cell.length_c   1.000
_cell.angle_alpha   90.00
_cell.angle_beta   90.00
_cell.angle_gamma   90.00
#
_symmetry.space_group_name_H-M   'P 1'
#
loop_
_entity.id
_entity.type
_entity.pdbx_description
1 polymer ?
#
loop_
_entity_poly.entity_id
_entity_poly.type
_entity_poly.pdbx_seq_one_letter_code
_entity_poly.pdbx_strand_id
1 'polypeptide(L)'
;MSLQVDPIIIYTMGKVGSISLYEALTALKLDHPIYHTHNLTEDDIAKLQEAIDNEIDVVRLSKKIEEIKQLRQLVYARDGQRCKVITLVRDPIAWAISALFQSIERKFPDLNLEDDPSINLEKAQQIFEHRQEDLYTLASTWFDTKIKNVFGIDVFSTDDFPKAKGYNIYQGEHADLLLIRLESLNSCYYNALKEFLNIDLLDLPYKNTASDKTYQSLYHTFVKSVNLSPGFIERMCAMQYVQYFYSQEEIEWFKLKWGDPRVRKEIERIRAETKQHYKFKFEDWKVQAEHWKTEAQAAKARVEHWKTEAQAAKARAEHWKTEAKLGTISRIKRQIRRRIANVLGLNTYVSTEQNFRD
;
A
#
# COMPACT_ATOMS: atom_id res chain seq x y z
N MET A 1 -32.59 -1.93 6.04
CA MET A 1 -31.83 -3.15 6.34
C MET A 1 -30.72 -2.78 7.31
N SER A 2 -30.74 -3.28 8.55
CA SER A 2 -29.57 -3.12 9.44
C SER A 2 -28.45 -3.99 8.90
N LEU A 3 -27.33 -3.39 8.51
CA LEU A 3 -26.13 -4.15 8.16
C LEU A 3 -25.66 -4.89 9.42
N GLN A 4 -25.46 -6.20 9.35
CA GLN A 4 -24.97 -6.99 10.49
C GLN A 4 -23.46 -6.76 10.77
N VAL A 5 -22.80 -5.97 9.92
CA VAL A 5 -21.35 -5.69 9.94
C VAL A 5 -21.10 -4.20 9.74
N ASP A 6 -20.05 -3.68 10.39
CA ASP A 6 -19.72 -2.25 10.33
C ASP A 6 -19.25 -1.83 8.92
N PRO A 7 -19.80 -0.78 8.31
CA PRO A 7 -19.42 -0.31 6.99
C PRO A 7 -18.04 0.36 7.04
N ILE A 8 -17.30 0.25 5.96
CA ILE A 8 -16.05 0.98 5.74
C ILE A 8 -16.35 2.18 4.86
N ILE A 9 -16.09 3.39 5.35
CA ILE A 9 -16.37 4.64 4.65
C ILE A 9 -15.05 5.35 4.38
N ILE A 10 -14.61 5.37 3.13
CA ILE A 10 -13.48 6.18 2.68
C ILE A 10 -14.00 7.60 2.41
N TYR A 11 -13.87 8.46 3.41
CA TYR A 11 -14.39 9.82 3.38
C TYR A 11 -13.27 10.86 3.39
N THR A 12 -13.11 11.56 2.27
CA THR A 12 -11.92 12.39 2.03
C THR A 12 -12.25 13.71 1.35
N MET A 13 -11.39 14.71 1.50
CA MET A 13 -11.47 16.05 0.87
C MET A 13 -11.38 16.03 -0.67
N GLY A 14 -11.26 14.85 -1.28
CA GLY A 14 -10.93 14.68 -2.69
C GLY A 14 -9.47 15.02 -2.97
N LYS A 15 -8.91 14.46 -4.04
CA LYS A 15 -7.53 14.74 -4.52
C LYS A 15 -6.40 14.45 -3.53
N VAL A 16 -6.69 13.62 -2.53
CA VAL A 16 -5.74 13.08 -1.54
C VAL A 16 -5.29 11.64 -1.86
N GLY A 17 -5.51 11.16 -3.08
CA GLY A 17 -5.03 9.83 -3.51
C GLY A 17 -5.85 8.63 -3.00
N SER A 18 -7.10 8.83 -2.58
CA SER A 18 -7.92 7.78 -1.96
C SER A 18 -8.44 6.68 -2.90
N ILE A 19 -8.32 6.86 -4.23
CA ILE A 19 -8.81 5.87 -5.22
C ILE A 19 -8.01 4.58 -5.16
N SER A 20 -6.67 4.64 -5.07
CA SER A 20 -5.83 3.44 -4.93
C SER A 20 -6.24 2.60 -3.73
N LEU A 21 -6.57 3.25 -2.61
CA LEU A 21 -7.01 2.57 -1.41
C LEU A 21 -8.41 1.95 -1.58
N TYR A 22 -9.34 2.68 -2.19
CA TYR A 22 -10.69 2.18 -2.46
C TYR A 22 -10.67 0.93 -3.35
N GLU A 23 -9.90 0.96 -4.44
CA GLU A 23 -9.80 -0.17 -5.37
C GLU A 23 -9.14 -1.38 -4.70
N ALA A 24 -8.09 -1.16 -3.92
CA ALA A 24 -7.42 -2.22 -3.18
C ALA A 24 -8.35 -2.90 -2.18
N LEU A 25 -9.09 -2.13 -1.38
CA LEU A 25 -10.03 -2.68 -0.39
C LEU A 25 -11.20 -3.40 -1.06
N THR A 26 -11.71 -2.86 -2.17
CA THR A 26 -12.81 -3.50 -2.92
C THR A 26 -12.37 -4.82 -3.54
N ALA A 27 -11.12 -4.92 -4.01
CA ALA A 27 -10.57 -6.14 -4.59
C ALA A 27 -10.49 -7.31 -3.58
N LEU A 28 -10.45 -7.02 -2.27
CA LEU A 28 -10.44 -8.03 -1.22
C LEU A 28 -11.80 -8.69 -0.98
N LYS A 29 -12.89 -8.16 -1.55
CA LYS A 29 -14.26 -8.70 -1.42
C LYS A 29 -14.64 -8.99 0.04
N LEU A 30 -14.41 -8.01 0.90
CA LEU A 30 -14.74 -8.09 2.32
C LEU A 30 -16.25 -8.22 2.53
N ASP A 31 -16.65 -8.84 3.64
CA ASP A 31 -18.05 -8.92 4.08
C ASP A 31 -18.60 -7.54 4.53
N HIS A 32 -17.72 -6.56 4.69
CA HIS A 32 -18.06 -5.19 5.04
C HIS A 32 -18.37 -4.38 3.76
N PRO A 33 -19.51 -3.68 3.68
CA PRO A 33 -19.76 -2.78 2.56
C PRO A 33 -18.78 -1.59 2.59
N ILE A 34 -18.22 -1.27 1.43
CA ILE A 34 -17.22 -0.22 1.27
C ILE A 34 -17.84 0.94 0.48
N TYR A 35 -17.77 2.13 1.05
CA TYR A 35 -18.25 3.36 0.42
C TYR A 35 -17.08 4.32 0.20
N HIS A 36 -17.05 4.98 -0.96
CA HIS A 36 -16.09 6.05 -1.26
C HIS A 36 -16.84 7.34 -1.59
N THR A 37 -16.67 8.37 -0.77
CA THR A 37 -17.37 9.63 -0.98
C THR A 37 -16.53 10.84 -0.56
N HIS A 38 -16.90 11.99 -1.12
CA HIS A 38 -16.38 13.31 -0.76
C HIS A 38 -17.47 14.22 -0.19
N ASN A 39 -18.71 13.73 -0.15
CA ASN A 39 -19.89 14.45 0.27
C ASN A 39 -20.69 13.59 1.25
N LEU A 40 -21.09 14.18 2.36
CA LEU A 40 -21.85 13.49 3.40
C LEU A 40 -22.72 14.43 4.27
N THR A 41 -22.57 15.75 4.17
CA THR A 41 -23.33 16.72 4.99
C THR A 41 -24.60 17.21 4.28
N GLU A 42 -25.54 17.80 5.02
CA GLU A 42 -26.69 18.50 4.41
C GLU A 42 -26.23 19.65 3.50
N ASP A 43 -25.19 20.40 3.90
CA ASP A 43 -24.61 21.44 3.04
C ASP A 43 -24.07 20.89 1.70
N ASP A 44 -23.60 19.64 1.68
CA ASP A 44 -23.20 19.01 0.43
C ASP A 44 -24.42 18.74 -0.44
N ILE A 45 -25.49 18.22 0.14
CA ILE A 45 -26.74 17.98 -0.58
C ILE A 45 -27.28 19.30 -1.14
N ALA A 46 -27.31 20.36 -0.34
CA ALA A 46 -27.77 21.68 -0.76
C ALA A 46 -26.96 22.23 -1.95
N LYS A 47 -25.62 22.13 -1.90
CA LYS A 47 -24.74 22.56 -3.01
C LYS A 47 -24.95 21.74 -4.28
N LEU A 48 -25.23 20.44 -4.15
CA LEU A 48 -25.53 19.60 -5.31
C LEU A 48 -26.92 19.91 -5.86
N GLN A 49 -27.90 20.21 -5.00
CA GLN A 49 -29.24 20.61 -5.40
C GLN A 49 -29.22 21.95 -6.13
N GLU A 50 -28.49 22.95 -5.64
CA GLU A 50 -28.30 24.22 -6.33
C GLU A 50 -27.71 24.03 -7.74
N ALA A 51 -26.75 23.12 -7.90
CA ALA A 51 -26.22 22.80 -9.22
C ALA A 51 -27.27 22.13 -10.14
N ILE A 52 -28.13 21.26 -9.59
CA ILE A 52 -29.25 20.65 -10.33
C ILE A 52 -30.26 21.73 -10.76
N ASP A 53 -30.60 22.65 -9.86
CA ASP A 53 -31.57 23.72 -10.10
C ASP A 53 -31.07 24.67 -11.21
N ASN A 54 -29.74 24.79 -11.37
CA ASN A 54 -29.07 25.48 -12.47
C ASN A 54 -28.82 24.58 -13.70
N GLU A 55 -29.52 23.44 -13.81
CA GLU A 55 -29.46 22.49 -14.92
C GLU A 55 -28.08 21.83 -15.15
N ILE A 56 -27.19 21.86 -14.17
CA ILE A 56 -25.84 21.27 -14.28
C ILE A 56 -25.91 19.78 -13.94
N ASP A 57 -25.74 18.93 -14.94
CA ASP A 57 -25.48 17.48 -14.75
C ASP A 57 -26.56 16.77 -13.91
N VAL A 58 -27.82 17.14 -14.15
CA VAL A 58 -29.02 16.81 -13.36
C VAL A 58 -29.10 15.33 -12.98
N VAL A 59 -28.93 14.44 -13.96
CA VAL A 59 -29.08 12.98 -13.76
C VAL A 59 -28.02 12.46 -12.79
N ARG A 60 -26.75 12.80 -13.01
CA ARG A 60 -25.65 12.30 -12.17
C ARG A 60 -25.75 12.88 -10.77
N LEU A 61 -26.07 14.17 -10.64
CA LEU A 61 -26.18 14.84 -9.35
C LEU A 61 -27.38 14.33 -8.53
N SER A 62 -28.52 14.07 -9.17
CA SER A 62 -29.69 13.49 -8.50
C SER A 62 -29.37 12.12 -7.90
N LYS A 63 -28.72 11.24 -8.68
CA LYS A 63 -28.24 9.96 -8.17
C LYS A 63 -27.26 10.13 -7.01
N LYS A 64 -26.35 11.10 -7.11
CA LYS A 64 -25.37 11.36 -6.05
C LYS A 64 -26.01 11.83 -4.76
N ILE A 65 -27.04 12.68 -4.83
CA ILE A 65 -27.81 13.10 -3.65
C ILE A 65 -28.46 11.90 -2.98
N GLU A 66 -29.06 11.00 -3.75
CA GLU A 66 -29.69 9.79 -3.19
C GLU A 66 -28.66 8.88 -2.51
N GLU A 67 -27.50 8.66 -3.12
CA GLU A 67 -26.37 7.93 -2.49
C GLU A 67 -25.95 8.56 -1.16
N ILE A 68 -25.85 9.90 -1.11
CA ILE A 68 -25.49 10.63 0.11
C ILE A 68 -26.56 10.45 1.17
N LYS A 69 -27.85 10.58 0.84
CA LYS A 69 -28.96 10.40 1.78
C LYS A 69 -28.97 9.00 2.38
N GLN A 70 -28.76 7.98 1.56
CA GLN A 70 -28.67 6.59 2.02
C GLN A 70 -27.47 6.40 2.96
N LEU A 71 -26.29 6.91 2.59
CA LEU A 71 -25.11 6.80 3.45
C LEU A 71 -25.27 7.59 4.76
N ARG A 72 -25.91 8.75 4.74
CA ARG A 72 -26.26 9.51 5.96
C ARG A 72 -27.16 8.70 6.86
N GLN A 73 -28.21 8.06 6.34
CA GLN A 73 -29.04 7.16 7.14
C GLN A 73 -28.20 6.04 7.76
N LEU A 74 -27.25 5.46 7.02
CA LEU A 74 -26.35 4.44 7.57
C LEU A 74 -25.43 4.95 8.67
N VAL A 75 -25.02 6.23 8.62
CA VAL A 75 -24.14 6.84 9.63
C VAL A 75 -24.92 7.27 10.88
N TYR A 76 -26.11 7.86 10.73
CA TYR A 76 -26.86 8.45 11.84
C TYR A 76 -27.96 7.55 12.45
N ALA A 77 -28.48 6.57 11.71
CA ALA A 77 -29.60 5.75 12.19
C ALA A 77 -29.17 4.49 12.98
N ARG A 78 -27.93 4.46 13.50
CA ARG A 78 -27.37 3.29 14.17
C ARG A 78 -27.48 3.40 15.69
N ASP A 79 -28.39 2.61 16.26
CA ASP A 79 -28.39 2.31 17.69
C ASP A 79 -27.35 1.20 17.93
N GLY A 80 -26.22 1.54 18.57
CA GLY A 80 -25.17 0.59 18.98
C GLY A 80 -24.19 0.07 17.91
N GLN A 81 -24.37 0.34 16.62
CA GLN A 81 -23.42 -0.06 15.57
C GLN A 81 -22.43 1.05 15.21
N ARG A 82 -21.15 0.70 15.05
CA ARG A 82 -20.08 1.66 14.70
C ARG A 82 -19.85 1.68 13.19
N CYS A 83 -19.10 2.66 12.70
CA CYS A 83 -18.55 2.63 11.34
C CYS A 83 -17.02 2.80 11.37
N LYS A 84 -16.35 2.24 10.37
CA LYS A 84 -14.91 2.42 10.17
C LYS A 84 -14.73 3.47 9.09
N VAL A 85 -14.17 4.63 9.45
CA VAL A 85 -13.94 5.74 8.52
C VAL A 85 -12.45 5.79 8.18
N ILE A 86 -12.13 5.97 6.90
CA ILE A 86 -10.76 6.22 6.46
C ILE A 86 -10.72 7.58 5.78
N THR A 87 -9.85 8.46 6.26
CA THR A 87 -9.58 9.77 5.67
C THR A 87 -8.10 9.96 5.36
N LEU A 88 -7.78 10.90 4.48
CA LEU A 88 -6.42 11.19 4.07
C LEU A 88 -6.16 12.69 4.03
N VAL A 89 -4.92 13.07 4.33
CA VAL A 89 -4.37 14.42 4.15
C VAL A 89 -3.27 14.44 3.10
N ARG A 90 -2.98 15.61 2.55
CA ARG A 90 -1.95 15.84 1.54
C ARG A 90 -1.37 17.24 1.69
N ASP A 91 -0.15 17.44 1.19
CA ASP A 91 0.46 18.74 0.86
C ASP A 91 -0.64 19.74 0.43
N PRO A 92 -0.85 20.82 1.22
CA PRO A 92 -1.98 21.73 1.06
C PRO A 92 -2.02 22.38 -0.32
N ILE A 93 -0.86 22.73 -0.87
CA ILE A 93 -0.74 23.45 -2.13
C ILE A 93 -0.88 22.47 -3.30
N ALA A 94 -0.28 21.27 -3.18
CA ALA A 94 -0.46 20.21 -4.16
C ALA A 94 -1.94 19.80 -4.28
N TRP A 95 -2.64 19.73 -3.14
CA TRP A 95 -4.07 19.48 -3.10
C TRP A 95 -4.84 20.61 -3.79
N ALA A 96 -4.57 21.87 -3.46
CA ALA A 96 -5.29 23.03 -4.01
C ALA A 96 -5.22 23.07 -5.55
N ILE A 97 -4.02 22.87 -6.12
CA ILE A 97 -3.82 22.79 -7.57
C ILE A 97 -4.60 21.60 -8.14
N SER A 98 -4.51 20.43 -7.50
CA SER A 98 -5.21 19.24 -7.98
C SER A 98 -6.74 19.37 -7.91
N ALA A 99 -7.26 20.08 -6.90
CA ALA A 99 -8.67 20.37 -6.70
C ALA A 99 -9.21 21.32 -7.78
N LEU A 100 -8.45 22.35 -8.16
CA LEU A 100 -8.81 23.21 -9.28
C LEU A 100 -9.01 22.38 -10.56
N PHE A 101 -7.97 21.64 -10.95
CA PHE A 101 -7.94 20.90 -12.22
C PHE A 101 -8.99 19.79 -12.30
N GLN A 102 -9.45 19.25 -11.16
CA GLN A 102 -10.53 18.27 -11.14
C GLN A 102 -11.85 18.78 -11.75
N SER A 103 -12.06 20.09 -11.74
CA SER A 103 -13.31 20.71 -12.20
C SER A 103 -13.10 21.72 -13.33
N ILE A 104 -11.88 21.83 -13.86
CA ILE A 104 -11.49 22.97 -14.68
C ILE A 104 -12.31 23.05 -15.98
N GLU A 105 -12.46 21.94 -16.69
CA GLU A 105 -13.25 21.87 -17.93
C GLU A 105 -14.75 22.11 -17.70
N ARG A 106 -15.30 21.60 -16.59
CA ARG A 106 -16.74 21.67 -16.32
C ARG A 106 -17.16 23.03 -15.76
N LYS A 107 -16.31 23.66 -14.95
CA LYS A 107 -16.64 24.90 -14.24
C LYS A 107 -16.14 26.16 -14.95
N PHE A 108 -15.22 26.01 -15.91
CA PHE A 108 -14.66 27.14 -16.65
C PHE A 108 -14.74 26.85 -18.15
N PRO A 109 -15.95 26.97 -18.74
CA PRO A 109 -16.15 26.74 -20.18
C PRO A 109 -15.30 27.66 -21.06
N ASP A 110 -14.87 28.82 -20.53
CA ASP A 110 -13.96 29.74 -21.21
C ASP A 110 -12.54 29.17 -21.39
N LEU A 111 -12.22 28.06 -20.72
CA LEU A 111 -10.98 27.31 -20.88
C LEU A 111 -11.20 26.19 -21.90
N ASN A 112 -11.03 26.52 -23.18
CA ASN A 112 -11.05 25.53 -24.25
C ASN A 112 -9.66 24.89 -24.38
N LEU A 113 -9.54 23.61 -24.04
CA LEU A 113 -8.27 22.87 -24.10
C LEU A 113 -7.70 22.72 -25.53
N GLU A 114 -8.49 23.01 -26.56
CA GLU A 114 -8.03 23.07 -27.95
C GLU A 114 -7.35 24.41 -28.30
N ASP A 115 -7.51 25.44 -27.46
CA ASP A 115 -6.80 26.72 -27.61
C ASP A 115 -5.28 26.54 -27.44
N ASP A 116 -4.53 27.58 -27.82
CA ASP A 116 -3.08 27.62 -27.66
C ASP A 116 -2.67 27.28 -26.20
N PRO A 117 -1.66 26.39 -26.00
CA PRO A 117 -1.22 25.99 -24.67
C PRO A 117 -0.81 27.14 -23.74
N SER A 118 -0.26 28.24 -24.29
CA SER A 118 0.12 29.41 -23.51
C SER A 118 -1.09 30.20 -23.01
N ILE A 119 -2.13 30.34 -23.84
CA ILE A 119 -3.41 30.96 -23.46
C ILE A 119 -4.08 30.14 -22.37
N ASN A 120 -4.14 28.82 -22.54
CA ASN A 120 -4.72 27.92 -21.55
C ASN A 120 -3.97 27.96 -20.21
N LEU A 121 -2.64 28.09 -20.25
CA LEU A 121 -1.83 28.25 -19.05
C LEU A 121 -2.13 29.56 -18.32
N GLU A 122 -2.21 30.68 -19.05
CA GLU A 122 -2.52 31.99 -18.48
C GLU A 122 -3.92 32.00 -17.86
N LYS A 123 -4.93 31.50 -18.58
CA LYS A 123 -6.31 31.35 -18.06
C LYS A 123 -6.33 30.49 -16.79
N ALA A 124 -5.62 29.36 -16.77
CA ALA A 124 -5.54 28.51 -15.59
C ALA A 124 -4.88 29.21 -14.39
N GLN A 125 -3.88 30.07 -14.62
CA GLN A 125 -3.24 30.88 -13.57
C GLN A 125 -4.21 31.90 -13.00
N GLN A 126 -4.88 32.66 -13.86
CA GLN A 126 -5.91 33.62 -13.45
C GLN A 126 -7.02 32.92 -12.65
N ILE A 127 -7.55 31.80 -13.14
CA ILE A 127 -8.57 31.04 -12.41
C ILE A 127 -8.03 30.59 -11.04
N PHE A 128 -6.80 30.08 -10.98
CA PHE A 128 -6.21 29.66 -9.71
C PHE A 128 -6.13 30.81 -8.71
N GLU A 129 -5.67 31.99 -9.13
CA GLU A 129 -5.59 33.20 -8.32
C GLU A 129 -6.95 33.61 -7.75
N HIS A 130 -8.00 33.65 -8.58
CA HIS A 130 -9.36 34.01 -8.14
C HIS A 130 -9.97 32.99 -7.17
N ARG A 131 -9.48 31.74 -7.17
CA ARG A 131 -10.03 30.65 -6.35
C ARG A 131 -9.21 30.36 -5.09
N GLN A 132 -8.14 31.11 -4.82
CA GLN A 132 -7.26 30.85 -3.67
C GLN A 132 -8.01 30.89 -2.33
N GLU A 133 -8.92 31.85 -2.14
CA GLU A 133 -9.70 31.97 -0.90
C GLU A 133 -10.68 30.81 -0.71
N ASP A 134 -11.37 30.38 -1.77
CA ASP A 134 -12.26 29.20 -1.73
C ASP A 134 -11.48 27.94 -1.36
N LEU A 135 -10.31 27.75 -1.98
CA LEU A 135 -9.45 26.59 -1.76
C LEU A 135 -8.91 26.59 -0.32
N TYR A 136 -8.46 27.75 0.18
CA TYR A 136 -8.03 27.91 1.56
C TYR A 136 -9.17 27.59 2.54
N THR A 137 -10.37 28.14 2.31
CA THR A 137 -11.54 27.93 3.17
C THR A 137 -11.95 26.46 3.20
N LEU A 138 -11.99 25.80 2.04
CA LEU A 138 -12.32 24.38 1.96
C LEU A 138 -11.30 23.51 2.72
N ALA A 139 -10.00 23.80 2.58
CA ALA A 139 -8.95 23.04 3.24
C ALA A 139 -8.92 23.25 4.75
N SER A 140 -9.01 24.51 5.19
CA SER A 140 -8.93 24.89 6.60
C SER A 140 -10.12 24.38 7.42
N THR A 141 -11.32 24.31 6.83
CA THR A 141 -12.54 23.93 7.56
C THR A 141 -12.93 22.46 7.40
N TRP A 142 -12.22 21.69 6.57
CA TRP A 142 -12.59 20.31 6.23
C TRP A 142 -12.72 19.42 7.48
N PHE A 143 -11.74 19.45 8.39
CA PHE A 143 -11.75 18.57 9.55
C PHE A 143 -12.87 18.88 10.52
N ASP A 144 -13.15 20.15 10.78
CA ASP A 144 -14.27 20.53 11.64
C ASP A 144 -15.61 20.21 10.99
N THR A 145 -15.81 20.68 9.74
CA THR A 145 -17.13 20.61 9.10
C THR A 145 -17.49 19.22 8.60
N LYS A 146 -16.50 18.39 8.25
CA LYS A 146 -16.72 17.09 7.61
C LYS A 146 -16.35 15.92 8.52
N ILE A 147 -15.33 16.04 9.37
CA ILE A 147 -14.96 14.93 10.26
C ILE A 147 -15.63 15.09 11.61
N LYS A 148 -15.36 16.20 12.32
CA LYS A 148 -15.87 16.45 13.66
C LYS A 148 -17.40 16.55 13.68
N ASN A 149 -18.00 17.34 12.79
CA ASN A 149 -19.47 17.50 12.77
C ASN A 149 -20.22 16.24 12.33
N VAL A 150 -19.60 15.35 11.55
CA VAL A 150 -20.27 14.14 11.03
C VAL A 150 -20.10 12.96 11.97
N PHE A 151 -18.89 12.77 12.51
CA PHE A 151 -18.52 11.57 13.27
C PHE A 151 -18.22 11.84 14.74
N GLY A 152 -18.25 13.10 15.19
CA GLY A 152 -17.91 13.48 16.56
C GLY A 152 -16.42 13.36 16.89
N ILE A 153 -15.56 13.21 15.87
CA ILE A 153 -14.11 12.98 16.06
C ILE A 153 -13.35 14.28 15.79
N ASP A 154 -12.75 14.83 16.83
CA ASP A 154 -11.82 15.94 16.72
C ASP A 154 -10.39 15.40 16.56
N VAL A 155 -9.89 15.45 15.32
CA VAL A 155 -8.54 14.95 14.98
C VAL A 155 -7.40 15.79 15.56
N PHE A 156 -7.70 17.00 16.03
CA PHE A 156 -6.74 17.92 16.64
C PHE A 156 -6.77 17.88 18.17
N SER A 157 -7.63 17.05 18.76
CA SER A 157 -7.78 16.94 20.22
C SER A 157 -6.59 16.27 20.92
N THR A 158 -5.80 15.48 20.19
CA THR A 158 -4.58 14.85 20.73
C THR A 158 -3.40 15.83 20.70
N ASP A 159 -2.46 15.69 21.62
CA ASP A 159 -1.32 16.62 21.71
C ASP A 159 -0.42 16.61 20.47
N ASP A 160 -0.30 15.48 19.77
CA ASP A 160 0.48 15.38 18.54
C ASP A 160 -0.03 14.29 17.60
N PHE A 161 0.23 14.48 16.31
CA PHE A 161 0.09 13.44 15.29
C PHE A 161 1.44 12.75 15.09
N PRO A 162 1.51 11.40 15.05
CA PRO A 162 2.76 10.67 14.88
C PRO A 162 3.27 10.79 13.42
N LYS A 163 3.86 11.94 13.07
CA LYS A 163 4.30 12.33 11.72
C LYS A 163 5.19 11.29 11.05
N ALA A 164 6.10 10.68 11.81
CA ALA A 164 6.99 9.60 11.34
C ALA A 164 6.25 8.28 11.06
N LYS A 165 5.22 7.95 11.86
CA LYS A 165 4.33 6.80 11.61
C LYS A 165 3.46 7.03 10.37
N GLY A 166 3.10 8.28 10.11
CA GLY A 166 2.37 8.72 8.92
C GLY A 166 0.86 8.47 8.96
N TYR A 167 0.34 7.86 10.02
CA TYR A 167 -1.09 7.69 10.26
C TYR A 167 -1.41 7.67 11.75
N ASN A 168 -2.67 7.95 12.08
CA ASN A 168 -3.22 7.78 13.42
C ASN A 168 -4.63 7.20 13.37
N ILE A 169 -5.04 6.54 14.46
CA ILE A 169 -6.37 5.98 14.62
C ILE A 169 -7.05 6.68 15.80
N TYR A 170 -8.23 7.22 15.55
CA TYR A 170 -9.06 7.90 16.54
C TYR A 170 -10.28 7.05 16.83
N GLN A 171 -10.56 6.84 18.11
CA GLN A 171 -11.73 6.09 18.57
C GLN A 171 -12.82 7.10 18.96
N GLY A 172 -14.00 6.98 18.36
CA GLY A 172 -15.16 7.83 18.67
C GLY A 172 -16.27 7.05 19.38
N GLU A 173 -17.42 7.67 19.58
CA GLU A 173 -18.59 6.99 20.16
C GLU A 173 -19.31 6.12 19.11
N HIS A 174 -19.49 6.64 17.90
CA HIS A 174 -20.24 5.99 16.82
C HIS A 174 -19.40 5.64 15.59
N ALA A 175 -18.13 6.03 15.59
CA ALA A 175 -17.21 5.78 14.49
C ALA A 175 -15.78 5.64 15.01
N ASP A 176 -14.96 4.87 14.31
CA ASP A 176 -13.51 4.95 14.40
C ASP A 176 -12.97 5.56 13.12
N LEU A 177 -11.90 6.34 13.23
CA LEU A 177 -11.29 7.03 12.10
C LEU A 177 -9.82 6.68 11.97
N LEU A 178 -9.43 6.18 10.81
CA LEU A 178 -8.05 6.12 10.37
C LEU A 178 -7.75 7.35 9.51
N LEU A 179 -6.73 8.13 9.91
CA LEU A 179 -6.20 9.24 9.12
C LEU A 179 -4.80 8.89 8.64
N ILE A 180 -4.56 8.98 7.32
CA ILE A 180 -3.26 8.70 6.71
C ILE A 180 -2.75 9.93 5.93
N ARG A 181 -1.46 10.26 6.05
CA ARG A 181 -0.82 11.25 5.16
C ARG A 181 -0.51 10.62 3.82
N LEU A 182 -0.93 11.26 2.73
CA LEU A 182 -0.65 10.77 1.38
C LEU A 182 0.86 10.63 1.14
N GLU A 183 1.65 11.56 1.67
CA GLU A 183 3.11 11.54 1.58
C GLU A 183 3.74 10.29 2.23
N SER A 184 3.06 9.68 3.19
CA SER A 184 3.48 8.46 3.89
C SER A 184 2.72 7.20 3.45
N LEU A 185 1.70 7.32 2.59
CA LEU A 185 0.77 6.23 2.30
C LEU A 185 1.50 4.94 1.89
N ASN A 186 2.43 5.03 0.93
CA ASN A 186 3.16 3.85 0.43
C ASN A 186 4.05 3.18 1.50
N SER A 187 4.50 3.92 2.51
CA SER A 187 5.34 3.35 3.58
C SER A 187 4.54 2.83 4.77
N CYS A 188 3.28 3.27 4.96
CA CYS A 188 2.51 2.94 6.14
C CYS A 188 1.18 2.20 5.90
N TYR A 189 0.69 2.11 4.66
CA TYR A 189 -0.65 1.54 4.37
C TYR A 189 -0.85 0.14 4.95
N TYR A 190 0.16 -0.74 4.84
CA TYR A 190 0.08 -2.11 5.36
C TYR A 190 -0.19 -2.11 6.86
N ASN A 191 0.65 -1.42 7.63
CA ASN A 191 0.51 -1.35 9.09
C ASN A 191 -0.79 -0.62 9.49
N ALA A 192 -1.15 0.44 8.78
CA ALA A 192 -2.35 1.22 9.05
C ALA A 192 -3.62 0.39 8.90
N LEU A 193 -3.75 -0.36 7.80
CA LEU A 193 -4.92 -1.22 7.54
C LEU A 193 -4.92 -2.46 8.41
N LYS A 194 -3.75 -3.01 8.74
CA LYS A 194 -3.63 -4.12 9.68
C LYS A 194 -4.08 -3.71 11.08
N GLU A 195 -3.64 -2.56 11.57
CA GLU A 195 -4.03 -2.04 12.90
C GLU A 195 -5.53 -1.65 12.93
N PHE A 196 -6.03 -1.03 11.86
CA PHE A 196 -7.39 -0.46 11.86
C PHE A 196 -8.50 -1.44 11.49
N LEU A 197 -8.26 -2.31 10.50
CA LEU A 197 -9.26 -3.24 9.94
C LEU A 197 -8.88 -4.72 10.15
N ASN A 198 -7.70 -5.01 10.70
CA ASN A 198 -7.15 -6.38 10.77
C ASN A 198 -7.00 -7.05 9.40
N ILE A 199 -6.62 -6.26 8.38
CA ILE A 199 -6.47 -6.73 6.99
C ILE A 199 -4.99 -6.72 6.58
N ASP A 200 -4.56 -7.80 5.92
CA ASP A 200 -3.23 -7.90 5.30
C ASP A 200 -3.31 -7.50 3.82
N LEU A 201 -3.18 -6.21 3.54
CA LEU A 201 -3.11 -5.70 2.15
C LEU A 201 -1.65 -5.70 1.68
N LEU A 202 -1.27 -6.72 0.91
CA LEU A 202 0.14 -6.92 0.50
C LEU A 202 0.63 -5.97 -0.59
N ASP A 203 -0.28 -5.41 -1.39
CA ASP A 203 0.05 -4.48 -2.44
C ASP A 203 -1.01 -3.37 -2.54
N LEU A 204 -0.53 -2.13 -2.72
CA LEU A 204 -1.37 -0.98 -2.98
C LEU A 204 -1.11 -0.54 -4.42
N PRO A 205 -2.06 -0.76 -5.35
CA PRO A 205 -1.86 -0.45 -6.75
C PRO A 205 -1.61 1.05 -6.90
N TYR A 206 -0.48 1.39 -7.51
CA TYR A 206 -0.17 2.78 -7.84
C TYR A 206 -1.09 3.23 -8.98
N LYS A 207 -2.02 4.15 -8.68
CA LYS A 207 -2.94 4.68 -9.67
C LYS A 207 -2.87 6.20 -9.73
N ASN A 208 -2.18 6.71 -10.75
CA ASN A 208 -2.17 8.14 -11.02
C ASN A 208 -3.35 8.52 -11.93
N THR A 209 -4.55 8.66 -11.37
CA THR A 209 -5.76 8.99 -12.14
C THR A 209 -5.74 10.36 -12.85
N ALA A 210 -4.69 11.17 -12.66
CA ALA A 210 -4.48 12.40 -13.42
C ALA A 210 -3.87 12.16 -14.80
N SER A 211 -3.25 10.99 -15.06
CA SER A 211 -2.66 10.68 -16.37
C SER A 211 -3.70 10.41 -17.45
N ASP A 212 -4.92 10.04 -17.07
CA ASP A 212 -5.93 9.55 -18.01
C ASP A 212 -6.94 10.65 -18.42
N LYS A 213 -6.61 11.91 -18.11
CA LYS A 213 -7.53 13.04 -18.26
C LYS A 213 -7.07 14.00 -19.33
N THR A 214 -8.04 14.55 -20.06
CA THR A 214 -7.89 15.53 -21.14
C THR A 214 -7.04 16.74 -20.73
N TYR A 215 -7.17 17.23 -19.50
CA TYR A 215 -6.38 18.35 -18.97
C TYR A 215 -4.94 18.00 -18.52
N GLN A 216 -4.46 16.75 -18.70
CA GLN A 216 -3.18 16.29 -18.15
C GLN A 216 -2.00 17.21 -18.55
N SER A 217 -1.87 17.52 -19.84
CA SER A 217 -0.74 18.32 -20.35
C SER A 217 -0.71 19.71 -19.69
N LEU A 218 -1.87 20.36 -19.61
CA LEU A 218 -2.02 21.67 -18.97
C LEU A 218 -1.67 21.61 -17.48
N TYR A 219 -2.17 20.59 -16.76
CA TYR A 219 -1.84 20.39 -15.33
C TYR A 219 -0.33 20.26 -15.09
N HIS A 220 0.37 19.46 -15.89
CA HIS A 220 1.82 19.27 -15.73
C HIS A 220 2.57 20.57 -16.03
N THR A 221 2.17 21.28 -17.09
CA THR A 221 2.76 22.57 -17.46
C THR A 221 2.53 23.62 -16.37
N PHE A 222 1.32 23.67 -15.82
CA PHE A 222 0.94 24.53 -14.71
C PHE A 222 1.81 24.27 -13.47
N VAL A 223 1.89 23.01 -13.00
CA VAL A 223 2.69 22.67 -11.82
C VAL A 223 4.16 23.06 -11.98
N LYS A 224 4.73 22.88 -13.17
CA LYS A 224 6.13 23.23 -13.45
C LYS A 224 6.40 24.73 -13.50
N SER A 225 5.41 25.54 -13.86
CA SER A 225 5.58 26.97 -14.16
C SER A 225 4.96 27.91 -13.12
N VAL A 226 3.97 27.46 -12.35
CA VAL A 226 3.16 28.32 -11.48
C VAL A 226 4.01 29.08 -10.46
N ASN A 227 4.03 30.41 -10.51
CA ASN A 227 4.76 31.20 -9.53
C ASN A 227 3.80 31.67 -8.43
N LEU A 228 3.77 30.98 -7.30
CA LEU A 228 2.84 31.27 -6.23
C LEU A 228 3.37 32.41 -5.35
N SER A 229 2.48 33.31 -4.93
CA SER A 229 2.88 34.41 -4.05
C SER A 229 3.36 33.87 -2.70
N PRO A 230 4.41 34.46 -2.09
CA PRO A 230 4.85 34.07 -0.75
C PRO A 230 3.72 34.13 0.27
N GLY A 231 2.82 35.11 0.16
CA GLY A 231 1.67 35.26 1.04
C GLY A 231 0.69 34.08 0.97
N PHE A 232 0.38 33.58 -0.23
CA PHE A 232 -0.47 32.40 -0.40
C PHE A 232 0.19 31.14 0.19
N ILE A 233 1.48 30.94 -0.11
CA ILE A 233 2.24 29.77 0.40
C ILE A 233 2.28 29.77 1.92
N GLU A 234 2.66 30.90 2.53
CA GLU A 234 2.72 31.06 3.98
C GLU A 234 1.37 30.80 4.63
N ARG A 235 0.30 31.39 4.08
CA ARG A 235 -1.06 31.21 4.59
C ARG A 235 -1.51 29.75 4.50
N MET A 236 -1.25 29.07 3.39
CA MET A 236 -1.58 27.65 3.26
C MET A 236 -0.80 26.79 4.25
N CYS A 237 0.49 27.09 4.45
CA CYS A 237 1.34 26.36 5.39
C CYS A 237 0.96 26.64 6.85
N ALA A 238 0.43 27.82 7.17
CA ALA A 238 0.02 28.21 8.51
C ALA A 238 -1.33 27.60 8.95
N MET A 239 -2.04 26.87 8.08
CA MET A 239 -3.29 26.20 8.45
C MET A 239 -3.08 25.20 9.59
N GLN A 240 -4.04 25.12 10.51
CA GLN A 240 -3.98 24.23 11.67
C GLN A 240 -3.66 22.79 11.27
N TYR A 241 -4.33 22.25 10.25
CA TYR A 241 -4.09 20.88 9.82
C TYR A 241 -2.66 20.68 9.28
N VAL A 242 -2.06 21.70 8.67
CA VAL A 242 -0.70 21.59 8.14
C VAL A 242 0.30 21.58 9.29
N GLN A 243 0.16 22.52 10.23
CA GLN A 243 0.98 22.60 11.44
C GLN A 243 0.86 21.35 12.32
N TYR A 244 -0.30 20.71 12.31
CA TYR A 244 -0.57 19.52 13.10
C TYR A 244 -0.05 18.23 12.46
N PHE A 245 -0.33 18.02 11.17
CA PHE A 245 -0.02 16.74 10.50
C PHE A 245 1.38 16.67 9.88
N TYR A 246 2.10 17.78 9.73
CA TYR A 246 3.41 17.82 9.08
C TYR A 246 4.50 18.36 9.99
N SER A 247 5.73 17.84 9.85
CA SER A 247 6.88 18.37 10.57
C SER A 247 7.31 19.73 10.01
N GLN A 248 8.15 20.47 10.75
CA GLN A 248 8.67 21.75 10.25
C GLN A 248 9.51 21.57 8.99
N GLU A 249 10.29 20.49 8.91
CA GLU A 249 11.08 20.17 7.72
C GLU A 249 10.18 19.92 6.50
N GLU A 250 9.04 19.25 6.69
CA GLU A 250 8.06 19.03 5.62
C GLU A 250 7.38 20.33 5.19
N ILE A 251 7.07 21.22 6.15
CA ILE A 251 6.47 22.53 5.88
C ILE A 251 7.45 23.43 5.12
N GLU A 252 8.70 23.52 5.57
CA GLU A 252 9.77 24.24 4.87
C GLU A 252 9.98 23.68 3.47
N TRP A 253 9.93 22.35 3.32
CA TRP A 253 9.96 21.71 2.03
C TRP A 253 8.79 22.13 1.13
N PHE A 254 7.56 22.21 1.65
CA PHE A 254 6.42 22.72 0.88
C PHE A 254 6.65 24.16 0.43
N LYS A 255 7.12 25.03 1.33
CA LYS A 255 7.43 26.43 0.99
C LYS A 255 8.47 26.53 -0.12
N LEU A 256 9.57 25.81 0.01
CA LEU A 256 10.66 25.79 -0.97
C LEU A 256 10.18 25.24 -2.33
N LYS A 257 9.51 24.09 -2.32
CA LYS A 257 8.98 23.42 -3.52
C LYS A 257 7.99 24.32 -4.27
N TRP A 258 7.13 25.04 -3.56
CA TRP A 258 6.06 25.82 -4.19
C TRP A 258 6.43 27.28 -4.46
N GLY A 259 7.49 27.80 -3.83
CA GLY A 259 7.99 29.17 -4.02
C GLY A 259 8.57 29.43 -5.41
N ASP A 260 9.70 28.80 -5.75
CA ASP A 260 10.41 29.10 -7.01
C ASP A 260 10.19 28.00 -8.06
N PRO A 261 9.64 28.32 -9.26
CA PRO A 261 9.51 27.35 -10.34
C PRO A 261 10.83 26.67 -10.76
N ARG A 262 11.97 27.34 -10.62
CA ARG A 262 13.29 26.77 -10.89
C ARG A 262 13.62 25.61 -9.96
N VAL A 263 13.18 25.68 -8.70
CA VAL A 263 13.34 24.59 -7.73
C VAL A 263 12.55 23.36 -8.18
N ARG A 264 11.32 23.52 -8.67
CA ARG A 264 10.53 22.36 -9.17
C ARG A 264 11.15 21.71 -10.40
N LYS A 265 11.68 22.51 -11.33
CA LYS A 265 12.42 22.00 -12.49
C LYS A 265 13.65 21.19 -12.04
N GLU A 266 14.37 21.70 -11.04
CA GLU A 266 15.53 21.01 -10.47
C GLU A 266 15.15 19.69 -9.77
N ILE A 267 14.07 19.69 -8.98
CA ILE A 267 13.54 18.48 -8.35
C ILE A 267 13.17 17.42 -9.40
N GLU A 268 12.53 17.82 -10.50
CA GLU A 268 12.21 16.89 -11.58
C GLU A 268 13.47 16.33 -12.26
N ARG A 269 14.49 17.16 -12.47
CA ARG A 269 15.79 16.73 -13.00
C ARG A 269 16.43 15.68 -12.10
N ILE A 270 16.58 15.99 -10.82
CA ILE A 270 17.17 15.06 -9.82
C ILE A 270 16.36 13.76 -9.77
N ARG A 271 15.02 13.83 -9.80
CA ARG A 271 14.16 12.63 -9.83
C ARG A 271 14.37 11.79 -11.08
N ALA A 272 14.51 12.42 -12.25
CA ALA A 272 14.76 11.72 -13.51
C ALA A 272 16.12 11.01 -13.47
N GLU A 273 17.17 11.70 -13.04
CA GLU A 273 18.53 11.16 -12.86
C GLU A 273 18.53 10.00 -11.86
N THR A 274 17.86 10.17 -10.71
CA THR A 274 17.73 9.15 -9.67
C THR A 274 16.98 7.93 -10.20
N LYS A 275 15.86 8.12 -10.90
CA LYS A 275 15.08 7.03 -11.51
C LYS A 275 15.92 6.26 -12.53
N GLN A 276 16.71 6.95 -13.34
CA GLN A 276 17.62 6.32 -14.29
C GLN A 276 18.72 5.52 -13.58
N HIS A 277 19.34 6.09 -12.53
CA HIS A 277 20.35 5.42 -11.72
C HIS A 277 19.82 4.13 -11.08
N TYR A 278 18.64 4.17 -10.44
CA TYR A 278 18.05 3.00 -9.81
C TYR A 278 17.48 1.99 -10.81
N LYS A 279 17.00 2.43 -11.99
CA LYS A 279 16.62 1.51 -13.07
C LYS A 279 17.81 0.65 -13.49
N PHE A 280 19.00 1.24 -13.60
CA PHE A 280 20.23 0.52 -13.92
C PHE A 280 20.61 -0.46 -12.80
N LYS A 281 20.68 0.01 -11.54
CA LYS A 281 21.00 -0.85 -10.39
C LYS A 281 20.01 -2.02 -10.20
N PHE A 282 18.73 -1.80 -10.45
CA PHE A 282 17.72 -2.84 -10.31
C PHE A 282 17.93 -3.97 -11.33
N GLU A 283 18.37 -3.63 -12.55
CA GLU A 283 18.70 -4.64 -13.55
C GLU A 283 19.95 -5.44 -13.16
N ASP A 284 20.98 -4.77 -12.62
CA ASP A 284 22.15 -5.46 -12.04
C ASP A 284 21.75 -6.39 -10.88
N TRP A 285 20.87 -5.93 -9.98
CA TRP A 285 20.37 -6.74 -8.86
C TRP A 285 19.56 -7.95 -9.31
N LYS A 286 18.76 -7.85 -10.39
CA LYS A 286 18.07 -9.01 -10.96
C LYS A 286 19.06 -10.07 -11.45
N VAL A 287 20.11 -9.65 -12.17
CA VAL A 287 21.15 -10.56 -12.66
C VAL A 287 21.83 -11.27 -11.48
N GLN A 288 22.15 -10.53 -10.42
CA GLN A 288 22.73 -11.10 -9.19
C GLN A 288 21.76 -12.06 -8.47
N ALA A 289 20.47 -11.71 -8.39
CA ALA A 289 19.46 -12.55 -7.76
C ALA A 289 19.25 -13.89 -8.50
N GLU A 290 19.21 -13.87 -9.84
CA GLU A 290 19.14 -15.11 -10.63
C GLU A 290 20.43 -15.94 -10.52
N HIS A 291 21.60 -15.30 -10.42
CA HIS A 291 22.86 -15.98 -10.12
C HIS A 291 22.80 -16.69 -8.76
N TRP A 292 22.42 -15.99 -7.69
CA TRP A 292 22.29 -16.58 -6.35
C TRP A 292 21.23 -17.68 -6.27
N LYS A 293 20.13 -17.54 -7.00
CA LYS A 293 19.10 -18.58 -7.10
C LYS A 293 19.65 -19.85 -7.76
N THR A 294 20.48 -19.69 -8.79
CA THR A 294 21.17 -20.81 -9.45
C THR A 294 22.17 -21.47 -8.50
N GLU A 295 22.96 -20.68 -7.77
CA GLU A 295 23.89 -21.19 -6.76
C GLU A 295 23.18 -21.93 -5.63
N ALA A 296 22.06 -21.39 -5.13
CA ALA A 296 21.25 -22.03 -4.10
C ALA A 296 20.67 -23.37 -4.57
N GLN A 297 20.22 -23.45 -5.82
CA GLN A 297 19.77 -24.72 -6.43
C GLN A 297 20.92 -25.73 -6.53
N ALA A 298 22.11 -25.29 -6.98
CA ALA A 298 23.29 -26.15 -7.04
C ALA A 298 23.72 -26.64 -5.66
N ALA A 299 23.70 -25.78 -4.64
CA ALA A 299 24.00 -26.15 -3.26
C ALA A 299 22.98 -27.17 -2.71
N LYS A 300 21.68 -26.96 -2.98
CA LYS A 300 20.63 -27.92 -2.61
C LYS A 300 20.85 -29.29 -3.26
N ALA A 301 21.22 -29.33 -4.54
CA ALA A 301 21.56 -30.58 -5.24
C ALA A 301 22.77 -31.30 -4.62
N ARG A 302 23.82 -30.55 -4.21
CA ARG A 302 24.98 -31.13 -3.51
C ARG A 302 24.60 -31.74 -2.17
N VAL A 303 23.73 -31.07 -1.40
CA VAL A 303 23.25 -31.60 -0.10
C VAL A 303 22.48 -32.89 -0.29
N GLU A 304 21.58 -32.98 -1.28
CA GLU A 304 20.85 -34.21 -1.58
C GLU A 304 21.76 -35.34 -2.07
N HIS A 305 22.79 -35.02 -2.86
CA HIS A 305 23.81 -35.98 -3.25
C HIS A 305 24.55 -36.55 -2.03
N TRP A 306 25.03 -35.70 -1.12
CA TRP A 306 25.71 -36.16 0.10
C TRP A 306 24.81 -36.96 1.05
N LYS A 307 23.51 -36.63 1.15
CA LYS A 307 22.55 -37.46 1.91
C LYS A 307 22.46 -38.87 1.33
N THR A 308 22.41 -38.97 0.00
CA THR A 308 22.34 -40.26 -0.72
C THR A 308 23.62 -41.07 -0.48
N GLU A 309 24.80 -40.44 -0.58
CA GLU A 309 26.08 -41.10 -0.29
C GLU A 309 26.17 -41.58 1.16
N ALA A 310 25.73 -40.76 2.13
CA ALA A 310 25.72 -41.12 3.54
C ALA A 310 24.79 -42.32 3.83
N GLN A 311 23.62 -42.38 3.18
CA GLN A 311 22.73 -43.55 3.26
C GLN A 311 23.38 -44.80 2.66
N ALA A 312 24.01 -44.68 1.50
CA ALA A 312 24.73 -45.79 0.86
C ALA A 312 25.92 -46.27 1.71
N ALA A 313 26.64 -45.36 2.37
CA ALA A 313 27.72 -45.70 3.29
C ALA A 313 27.19 -46.43 4.54
N LYS A 314 26.07 -45.96 5.09
CA LYS A 314 25.39 -46.62 6.23
C LYS A 314 24.92 -48.03 5.87
N ALA A 315 24.33 -48.22 4.68
CA ALA A 315 23.91 -49.52 4.18
C ALA A 315 25.11 -50.48 4.02
N ARG A 316 26.22 -50.00 3.45
CA ARG A 316 27.47 -50.77 3.34
C ARG A 316 28.03 -51.18 4.71
N ALA A 317 28.01 -50.28 5.68
CA ALA A 317 28.45 -50.58 7.04
C ALA A 317 27.59 -51.65 7.74
N GLU A 318 26.26 -51.61 7.56
CA GLU A 318 25.36 -52.65 8.08
C GLU A 318 25.54 -54.00 7.38
N HIS A 319 25.79 -53.99 6.06
CA HIS A 319 26.16 -55.21 5.31
C HIS A 319 27.43 -55.84 5.88
N TRP A 320 28.50 -55.07 6.05
CA TRP A 320 29.76 -55.56 6.61
C TRP A 320 29.63 -56.08 8.06
N LYS A 321 28.81 -55.42 8.90
CA LYS A 321 28.50 -55.95 10.25
C LYS A 321 27.81 -57.30 10.19
N THR A 322 26.91 -57.49 9.22
CA THR A 322 26.16 -58.74 9.05
C THR A 322 27.07 -59.86 8.56
N GLU A 323 27.93 -59.60 7.58
CA GLU A 323 28.95 -60.55 7.13
C GLU A 323 29.93 -60.94 8.25
N ALA A 324 30.41 -59.97 9.04
CA ALA A 324 31.28 -60.25 10.17
C ALA A 324 30.62 -61.14 11.24
N LYS A 325 29.32 -60.94 11.50
CA LYS A 325 28.53 -61.82 12.39
C LYS A 325 28.39 -63.23 11.80
N LEU A 326 28.08 -63.36 10.50
CA LEU A 326 27.97 -64.65 9.81
C LEU A 326 29.29 -65.41 9.79
N GLY A 327 30.41 -64.72 9.56
CA GLY A 327 31.76 -65.27 9.64
C GLY A 327 32.09 -65.79 11.06
N THR A 328 31.73 -65.02 12.09
CA THR A 328 31.89 -65.41 13.50
C THR A 328 31.06 -66.63 13.86
N ILE A 329 29.78 -66.66 13.46
CA ILE A 329 28.88 -67.81 13.67
C ILE A 329 29.41 -69.06 12.96
N SER A 330 29.91 -68.91 11.74
CA SER A 330 30.50 -70.03 10.98
C SER A 330 31.74 -70.60 11.66
N ARG A 331 32.57 -69.74 12.28
CA ARG A 331 33.76 -70.15 13.05
C ARG A 331 33.39 -70.88 14.34
N ILE A 332 32.37 -70.39 15.06
CA ILE A 332 31.81 -71.03 16.27
C ILE A 332 31.21 -72.41 15.93
N LYS A 333 30.40 -72.51 14.87
CA LYS A 333 29.84 -73.80 14.40
C LYS A 333 30.95 -74.80 14.08
N ARG A 334 32.06 -74.34 13.47
CA ARG A 334 33.22 -75.19 13.16
C ARG A 334 33.95 -75.67 14.42
N GLN A 335 34.10 -74.82 15.43
CA GLN A 335 34.66 -75.19 16.74
C GLN A 335 33.77 -76.18 17.50
N ILE A 336 32.45 -75.98 17.49
CA ILE A 336 31.48 -76.88 18.11
C ILE A 336 31.54 -78.26 17.43
N ARG A 337 31.51 -78.33 16.09
CA ARG A 337 31.66 -79.60 15.36
C ARG A 337 32.96 -80.32 15.70
N ARG A 338 34.09 -79.61 15.78
CA ARG A 338 35.39 -80.19 16.17
C ARG A 338 35.36 -80.72 17.61
N ARG A 339 34.76 -79.99 18.55
CA ARG A 339 34.62 -80.46 19.94
C ARG A 339 33.71 -81.67 20.05
N ILE A 340 32.59 -81.69 19.33
CA ILE A 340 31.69 -82.85 19.28
C ILE A 340 32.39 -84.07 18.68
N ALA A 341 33.10 -83.90 17.56
CA ALA A 341 33.88 -84.98 16.93
C ALA A 341 34.96 -85.56 17.86
N ASN A 342 35.65 -84.71 18.63
CA ASN A 342 36.62 -85.14 19.64
C ASN A 342 35.97 -85.92 20.80
N VAL A 343 34.80 -85.48 21.28
CA VAL A 343 34.08 -86.15 22.40
C VAL A 343 33.49 -87.49 21.97
N LEU A 344 33.04 -87.60 20.72
CA LEU A 344 32.47 -88.83 20.16
C LEU A 344 33.52 -89.81 19.61
N GLY A 345 34.81 -89.49 19.69
CA GLY A 345 35.89 -90.36 19.20
C GLY A 345 35.94 -90.53 17.67
N LEU A 346 35.23 -89.67 16.91
CA LEU A 346 35.09 -89.75 15.44
C LEU A 346 36.26 -89.08 14.70
N ASN A 347 37.48 -89.15 15.22
CA ASN A 347 38.63 -88.41 14.68
C ASN A 347 39.32 -89.09 13.50
N THR A 348 38.55 -89.73 12.62
CA THR A 348 39.05 -90.25 11.35
C THR A 348 38.12 -89.82 10.21
N TYR A 349 38.75 -89.24 9.18
CA TYR A 349 38.20 -88.82 7.88
C TYR A 349 37.29 -87.60 7.82
N VAL A 350 37.89 -86.42 7.56
CA VAL A 350 37.51 -85.57 6.40
C VAL A 350 38.78 -84.88 5.88
N SER A 351 39.48 -85.57 4.99
CA SER A 351 40.20 -84.95 3.87
C SER A 351 39.17 -84.74 2.75
N THR A 352 39.43 -83.75 1.89
CA THR A 352 38.65 -83.27 0.73
C THR A 352 37.42 -82.42 0.99
N GLU A 353 37.60 -81.10 0.90
CA GLU A 353 36.82 -80.31 -0.07
C GLU A 353 37.59 -79.06 -0.47
N GLN A 354 38.09 -79.12 -1.70
CA GLN A 354 38.70 -78.06 -2.48
C GLN A 354 37.59 -77.49 -3.38
N ASN A 355 37.62 -76.17 -3.61
CA ASN A 355 36.84 -75.41 -4.61
C ASN A 355 35.36 -75.15 -4.31
N PHE A 356 35.03 -73.89 -3.99
CA PHE A 356 34.26 -73.01 -4.87
C PHE A 356 34.48 -71.55 -4.40
N ARG A 357 35.30 -70.83 -5.16
CA ARG A 357 35.19 -69.37 -5.30
C ARG A 357 34.19 -69.17 -6.45
N ASP A 358 33.16 -68.38 -6.20
CA ASP A 358 32.72 -67.27 -7.05
C ASP A 358 31.98 -66.28 -6.15
#